data_AF-A0A383AVU4-F1
#
_entry.id   AF-A0A383AVU4-F1
#
_cell.length_a   1.000
_cell.length_b   1.000
_cell.length_c   1.000
_cell.angle_alpha   90.00
_cell.angle_beta   90.00
_cell.angle_gamma   90.00
#
_symmetry.space_group_name_H-M   'P 1'
#
loop_
_entity.id
_entity.type
_entity.pdbx_description
1 polymer ?
#
loop_
_entity_poly.entity_id
_entity_poly.type
_entity_poly.pdbx_seq_one_letter_code
_entity_poly.pdbx_strand_id
1 'polypeptide(L)'
;MVQPLIGKFILPWFGGTPGVWTTCLLFFQCVLLAGYAYAHCLNYFLSVRKQVMVHSVLLFLVLITLPITPSDSLKPDGSESPIVAILILLSLTIGLPYLALSATGPLVQA
;
A
#
# COMPACT_ATOMS: atom_id res chain seq x y z
N MET A 1 -11.85 2.86 5.45
CA MET A 1 -12.84 2.67 4.36
C MET A 1 -12.14 2.49 3.00
N VAL A 2 -11.11 1.64 2.92
CA VAL A 2 -10.36 1.32 1.68
C VAL A 2 -10.81 -0.02 1.08
N GLN A 3 -11.31 -0.91 1.93
CA GLN A 3 -11.73 -2.28 1.61
C GLN A 3 -12.82 -2.42 0.52
N PRO A 4 -13.84 -1.53 0.42
CA PRO A 4 -14.82 -1.61 -0.67
C PRO A 4 -14.27 -1.14 -2.03
N LEU A 5 -13.24 -0.28 -2.04
CA LEU A 5 -12.69 0.33 -3.26
C LEU A 5 -11.83 -0.67 -4.04
N ILE A 6 -10.95 -1.40 -3.35
CA ILE A 6 -10.14 -2.47 -3.95
C ILE A 6 -11.01 -3.61 -4.50
N GLY A 7 -12.13 -3.91 -3.83
CA GLY A 7 -13.11 -4.87 -4.32
C GLY A 7 -13.63 -4.55 -5.73
N LYS A 8 -13.79 -3.26 -6.08
CA LYS A 8 -14.21 -2.84 -7.44
C LYS A 8 -13.09 -2.93 -8.49
N PHE A 9 -11.83 -2.70 -8.11
CA PHE A 9 -10.70 -2.71 -9.04
C PHE A 9 -10.14 -4.11 -9.32
N ILE A 10 -10.21 -5.03 -8.36
CA ILE A 10 -9.64 -6.38 -8.49
C ILE A 10 -10.64 -7.38 -9.08
N LEU A 11 -11.95 -7.19 -8.87
CA LEU A 11 -12.98 -8.09 -9.41
C LEU A 11 -12.94 -8.31 -10.92
N PRO A 12 -12.72 -7.28 -11.77
CA PRO A 12 -12.72 -7.45 -13.22
C PRO A 12 -11.57 -8.32 -13.73
N TRP A 13 -10.42 -8.35 -13.04
CA TRP A 13 -9.19 -9.02 -13.51
C TRP A 13 -8.91 -10.35 -12.81
N PHE A 14 -9.24 -10.48 -11.53
CA PHE A 14 -8.89 -11.67 -10.73
C PHE A 14 -10.12 -12.45 -10.22
N GLY A 15 -11.33 -11.89 -10.36
CA GLY A 15 -12.58 -12.50 -9.89
C GLY A 15 -12.77 -12.47 -8.38
N GLY A 16 -13.99 -12.78 -7.92
CA GLY A 16 -14.39 -12.77 -6.49
C GLY A 16 -14.02 -14.04 -5.72
N THR A 17 -12.90 -14.69 -6.03
CA THR A 17 -12.54 -15.96 -5.38
C THR A 17 -12.02 -15.74 -3.95
N PRO A 18 -12.22 -16.68 -3.00
CA PRO A 18 -11.75 -16.53 -1.62
C PRO A 18 -10.24 -16.30 -1.48
N GLY A 19 -9.44 -16.84 -2.41
CA GLY A 19 -7.97 -16.67 -2.42
C GLY A 19 -7.53 -15.24 -2.72
N VAL A 20 -8.23 -14.56 -3.63
CA VAL A 20 -8.00 -13.14 -3.97
C VAL A 20 -8.27 -12.26 -2.75
N TRP A 21 -9.40 -12.48 -2.08
CA TRP A 21 -9.77 -11.74 -0.88
C TRP A 21 -8.75 -11.92 0.25
N THR A 22 -8.32 -13.16 0.51
CA THR A 22 -7.34 -13.47 1.56
C THR A 22 -5.99 -12.81 1.27
N THR A 23 -5.55 -12.82 0.01
CA THR A 23 -4.29 -12.18 -0.40
C THR A 23 -4.34 -10.67 -0.21
N CYS A 24 -5.44 -10.03 -0.61
CA CYS A 24 -5.67 -8.61 -0.39
C CYS A 24 -5.65 -8.26 1.10
N LEU A 25 -6.37 -9.02 1.94
CA LEU A 25 -6.37 -8.81 3.38
C LEU A 25 -4.98 -8.94 3.97
N LEU A 26 -4.23 -10.00 3.62
CA LEU A 26 -2.88 -10.21 4.10
C LEU A 26 -1.95 -9.06 3.70
N PHE A 27 -2.04 -8.59 2.46
CA PHE A 27 -1.30 -7.42 2.00
C PHE A 27 -1.58 -6.18 2.88
N PHE A 28 -2.86 -5.84 3.07
CA PHE A 28 -3.21 -4.67 3.89
C PHE A 28 -2.73 -4.81 5.34
N GLN A 29 -2.88 -5.99 5.94
CA GLN A 29 -2.40 -6.21 7.31
C GLN A 29 -0.87 -6.07 7.41
N CYS A 30 -0.12 -6.61 6.46
CA CYS A 30 1.33 -6.47 6.41
C CYS A 30 1.77 -5.01 6.24
N VAL A 31 1.14 -4.26 5.34
CA VAL A 31 1.51 -2.85 5.11
C VAL A 31 1.09 -1.97 6.30
N LEU A 32 -0.02 -2.28 6.97
CA LEU A 32 -0.41 -1.61 8.21
C LEU A 32 0.64 -1.82 9.31
N LEU A 33 1.08 -3.07 9.51
CA LEU A 33 2.16 -3.40 10.44
C LEU A 33 3.45 -2.66 10.08
N ALA A 34 3.82 -2.62 8.80
CA ALA A 34 5.00 -1.91 8.32
C ALA A 34 4.91 -0.39 8.59
N GLY A 35 3.75 0.22 8.39
CA GLY A 35 3.53 1.64 8.69
C GLY A 35 3.66 1.95 10.19
N TYR A 36 3.20 1.06 11.06
CA TYR A 36 3.36 1.20 12.50
C TYR A 36 4.82 1.05 12.93
N ALA A 37 5.52 0.04 12.41
CA ALA A 37 6.95 -0.14 12.65
C ALA A 37 7.75 1.07 12.18
N TYR A 38 7.42 1.61 10.99
CA TYR A 38 8.02 2.82 10.46
C TYR A 38 7.79 4.03 11.38
N ALA A 39 6.54 4.29 11.79
CA ALA A 39 6.22 5.41 12.68
C ALA A 39 6.91 5.27 14.06
N HIS A 40 6.94 4.05 14.60
CA HIS A 40 7.61 3.76 15.86
C HIS A 40 9.13 3.99 15.76
N CYS A 41 9.78 3.50 14.71
CA CYS A 41 11.21 3.75 14.47
C CYS A 41 11.50 5.25 14.28
N LEU A 42 10.65 5.97 13.55
CA LEU A 42 10.78 7.43 13.40
C LEU A 42 10.72 8.14 14.76
N ASN A 43 9.75 7.76 15.61
CA ASN A 43 9.58 8.34 16.93
C ASN A 43 10.71 7.99 17.90
N TYR A 44 11.22 6.77 17.81
CA TYR A 44 12.28 6.31 18.70
C TYR A 44 13.66 6.86 18.32
N PHE A 45 13.99 6.94 17.02
CA PHE A 45 15.34 7.27 16.56
C PHE A 45 15.52 8.72 16.09
N LEU A 46 14.46 9.45 15.73
CA LEU A 46 14.57 10.77 15.13
C LEU A 46 13.89 11.86 15.96
N SER A 47 14.49 13.06 15.95
CA SER A 47 13.85 14.26 16.49
C SER A 47 12.70 14.73 15.60
N VAL A 48 11.72 15.43 16.18
CA VAL A 48 10.48 15.89 15.50
C VAL A 48 10.76 16.57 14.14
N ARG A 49 11.80 17.42 14.04
CA ARG A 49 12.17 18.06 12.76
C ARG A 49 12.57 17.06 11.67
N LYS A 50 13.30 16.01 12.03
CA LYS A 50 13.72 14.96 11.08
C LYS A 50 12.53 14.07 10.71
N GLN A 51 11.62 13.78 11.64
CA GLN A 51 10.38 13.03 11.35
C GLN A 51 9.52 13.75 10.30
N VAL A 52 9.31 15.07 10.48
CA VAL A 52 8.56 15.90 9.52
C VAL A 52 9.22 15.87 8.15
N MET A 53 10.56 15.98 8.08
CA MET A 53 11.29 15.92 6.81
C MET A 53 11.12 14.57 6.12
N VAL A 54 11.34 13.45 6.83
CA VAL A 54 11.24 12.10 6.24
C VAL A 54 9.79 11.81 5.81
N HIS A 55 8.80 12.16 6.63
CA HIS A 55 7.40 11.97 6.26
C HIS A 55 6.97 12.88 5.09
N SER A 56 7.49 14.11 5.01
CA SER A 56 7.24 15.00 3.86
C SER A 56 7.83 14.45 2.57
N VAL A 57 9.03 13.86 2.61
CA VAL A 57 9.64 13.18 1.46
C VAL A 57 8.80 11.98 1.04
N LEU A 58 8.30 11.19 2.01
CA LEU A 58 7.41 10.06 1.72
C LEU A 58 6.11 10.53 1.04
N LEU A 59 5.48 11.59 1.54
CA LEU A 59 4.27 12.17 0.94
C LEU A 59 4.55 12.71 -0.47
N PHE A 60 5.69 13.34 -0.68
CA PHE A 60 6.10 13.82 -2.01
C PHE A 60 6.30 12.64 -2.99
N LEU A 61 6.91 11.55 -2.55
CA LEU A 61 7.00 10.32 -3.33
C LEU A 61 5.62 9.79 -3.70
N VAL A 62 4.70 9.74 -2.72
CA VAL A 62 3.32 9.29 -2.94
C VAL A 62 2.62 10.14 -4.02
N LEU A 63 2.81 11.46 -4.00
CA LEU A 63 2.26 12.36 -5.02
C LEU A 63 2.85 12.10 -6.42
N ILE A 64 4.14 11.77 -6.52
CA ILE A 64 4.79 11.40 -7.80
C ILE A 64 4.31 10.04 -8.31
N THR A 65 3.98 9.11 -7.42
CA THR A 65 3.48 7.77 -7.79
C THR A 65 1.97 7.74 -8.05
N LEU A 66 1.26 8.83 -7.76
CA LEU A 66 -0.19 8.99 -7.92
C LEU A 66 -0.73 9.02 -9.37
N PRO A 67 0.04 9.32 -10.44
CA PRO A 67 -0.30 8.93 -11.81
C PRO A 67 -0.31 7.39 -11.95
N ILE A 68 -1.32 6.79 -11.34
CA ILE A 68 -1.68 5.38 -11.37
C ILE A 68 -2.44 5.16 -12.68
N THR A 69 -1.78 5.31 -13.82
CA THR A 69 -2.23 4.66 -15.05
C THR A 69 -1.50 3.32 -15.10
N PRO A 70 -2.11 2.22 -14.60
CA PRO A 70 -1.57 0.90 -14.85
C PRO A 70 -1.51 0.71 -16.36
N SER A 71 -0.30 0.65 -16.91
CA SER A 71 -0.11 0.34 -18.32
C SER A 71 -0.68 -1.05 -18.59
N ASP A 72 -1.24 -1.26 -19.79
CA ASP A 72 -1.79 -2.56 -20.23
C ASP A 72 -0.79 -3.72 -20.11
N SER A 73 0.49 -3.42 -19.91
CA SER A 73 1.58 -4.35 -19.64
C SER A 73 1.51 -5.07 -18.28
N LEU A 74 0.67 -4.64 -17.33
CA LEU A 74 0.47 -5.31 -16.03
C LEU A 74 -0.62 -6.39 -16.08
N LYS A 75 -1.26 -6.58 -17.24
CA LYS A 75 -2.24 -7.65 -17.41
C LYS A 75 -1.53 -9.00 -17.27
N PRO A 76 -1.97 -9.90 -16.38
CA PRO A 76 -1.37 -11.22 -16.27
C PRO A 76 -1.60 -11.99 -17.56
N ASP A 77 -0.53 -12.50 -18.18
CA ASP A 77 -0.58 -13.27 -19.43
C ASP A 77 -1.17 -14.69 -19.24
N GLY A 78 -1.62 -15.02 -18.02
CA GLY A 78 -2.19 -16.31 -17.64
C GLY A 78 -1.17 -17.36 -17.19
N SER A 79 0.14 -17.09 -17.31
CA SER A 79 1.23 -17.98 -16.89
C SER A 79 1.68 -17.81 -15.44
N GLU A 80 1.26 -16.74 -14.75
CA GLU A 80 1.70 -16.42 -13.38
C GLU A 80 0.67 -16.80 -12.32
N SER A 81 1.15 -17.08 -11.09
CA SER A 81 0.27 -17.30 -9.94
C SER A 81 -0.55 -16.03 -9.66
N PRO A 82 -1.90 -16.11 -9.62
CA PRO A 82 -2.78 -14.96 -9.38
C PRO A 82 -2.43 -14.19 -8.11
N ILE A 83 -1.91 -14.89 -7.10
CA ILE A 83 -1.50 -14.32 -5.81
C ILE A 83 -0.34 -13.33 -5.99
N VAL A 84 0.69 -13.72 -6.73
CA VAL A 84 1.89 -12.90 -6.95
C VAL A 84 1.54 -11.65 -7.77
N ALA A 85 0.74 -11.82 -8.81
CA ALA A 85 0.25 -10.71 -9.62
C ALA A 85 -0.56 -9.69 -8.79
N ILE A 86 -1.43 -10.15 -7.89
CA ILE A 86 -2.19 -9.27 -6.97
C ILE A 86 -1.24 -8.51 -6.04
N LEU A 87 -0.26 -9.19 -5.44
CA LEU A 87 0.69 -8.55 -4.52
C LEU A 87 1.53 -7.50 -5.24
N ILE A 88 2.00 -7.77 -6.45
CA ILE A 88 2.76 -6.81 -7.26
C ILE A 88 1.88 -5.61 -7.62
N LEU A 89 0.68 -5.86 -8.15
CA LEU A 89 -0.27 -4.81 -8.52
C LEU A 89 -0.58 -3.90 -7.32
N LEU A 90 -0.94 -4.49 -6.17
CA LEU A 90 -1.25 -3.74 -4.96
C LEU A 90 -0.03 -2.96 -4.44
N SER A 91 1.15 -3.56 -4.47
CA SER A 91 2.39 -2.90 -4.04
C SER A 91 2.73 -1.68 -4.89
N LEU A 92 2.62 -1.81 -6.22
CA LEU A 92 2.95 -0.75 -7.18
C LEU A 92 1.92 0.39 -7.19
N THR A 93 0.65 0.08 -6.92
CA THR A 93 -0.44 1.07 -7.04
C THR A 93 -0.81 1.72 -5.72
N ILE A 94 -1.03 0.93 -4.67
CA ILE A 94 -1.65 1.39 -3.40
C ILE A 94 -0.71 1.17 -2.20
N GLY A 95 0.38 0.42 -2.34
CA GLY A 95 1.31 0.12 -1.26
C GLY A 95 1.90 1.36 -0.60
N LEU A 96 2.52 2.24 -1.39
CA LEU A 96 3.10 3.50 -0.91
C LEU A 96 2.05 4.45 -0.28
N PRO A 97 0.92 4.78 -0.95
CA PRO A 97 -0.13 5.60 -0.37
C PRO A 97 -0.69 5.02 0.95
N TYR A 98 -0.90 3.71 1.01
CA TYR A 98 -1.47 3.06 2.19
C TYR A 98 -0.47 3.03 3.36
N LEU A 99 0.82 2.83 3.08
CA LEU A 99 1.89 2.91 4.10
C LEU A 99 2.00 4.33 4.67
N ALA A 100 1.93 5.36 3.83
CA ALA A 100 1.93 6.75 4.30
C ALA A 100 0.74 7.02 5.22
N LEU A 101 -0.47 6.62 4.81
CA LEU A 101 -1.70 6.78 5.60
C LEU A 101 -1.67 6.00 6.92
N SER A 102 -1.17 4.76 6.91
CA SER A 102 -1.08 3.94 8.13
C SER A 102 -0.08 4.50 9.14
N ALA A 103 0.98 5.17 8.68
CA ALA A 103 1.95 5.84 9.54
C ALA A 103 1.45 7.18 10.10
N THR A 104 0.55 7.91 9.41
CA THR A 104 0.08 9.23 9.84
C THR A 104 -0.64 9.19 11.19
N GLY A 105 -1.48 8.18 11.46
CA GLY A 105 -2.21 8.06 12.72
C GLY A 105 -1.29 8.02 13.95
N PRO A 106 -0.35 7.07 14.03
CA PRO A 106 0.64 7.01 15.11
C PRO A 106 1.56 8.23 15.21
N LEU A 107 1.97 8.83 14.07
CA LEU A 107 2.83 10.03 14.05
C LEU A 107 2.13 11.27 14.59
N VAL A 108 0.81 11.39 14.43
CA VAL A 108 0.01 12.52 14.95
C VAL A 108 -0.40 12.31 16.41
N GLN A 109 -0.50 11.05 16.86
CA GLN A 109 -0.89 10.70 18.23
C GLN A 109 0.30 10.57 19.21
N ALA A 110 1.53 10.56 18.71
CA ALA A 110 2.75 10.54 19.53
C ALA A 110 3.17 11.94 19.97
#